data_AF-A0A2E6I3S6-F1
#
_entry.id   AF-A0A2E6I3S6-F1
#
_cell.length_a   1.000
_cell.length_b   1.000
_cell.length_c   1.000
_cell.angle_alpha   90.00
_cell.angle_beta   90.00
_cell.angle_gamma   90.00
#
_symmetry.space_group_name_H-M   'P 1'
#
loop_
_entity.id
_entity.type
_entity.pdbx_description
1 polymer ?
#
loop_
_entity_poly.entity_id
_entity_poly.type
_entity_poly.pdbx_seq_one_letter_code
_entity_poly.pdbx_strand_id
1 'polypeptide(L)' 'MTIHDLDTPALTIDLDILEKNIRETQEECDRFNIPLRIHTKTHKIPEISKMQVEAGAIGIVC' A
#
# COMPACT_ATOMS: atom_id res chain seq x y z
N MET A 1 17.31 15.89 -5.58
CA MET A 1 15.99 16.21 -6.13
C MET A 1 15.01 16.23 -4.98
N THR A 2 14.34 17.35 -4.76
CA THR A 2 13.28 17.53 -3.78
C THR A 2 11.92 17.43 -4.49
N ILE A 3 10.82 17.34 -3.73
CA ILE A 3 9.48 17.36 -4.31
C ILE A 3 9.19 18.64 -5.14
N HIS A 4 9.88 19.75 -4.83
CA HIS A 4 9.72 21.02 -5.53
C HIS A 4 10.44 21.08 -6.89
N ASP A 5 11.29 20.09 -7.19
CA ASP A 5 11.99 19.99 -8.47
C ASP A 5 11.15 19.26 -9.55
N LEU A 6 9.96 18.75 -9.20
CA LEU A 6 9.08 18.03 -10.11
C LEU A 6 8.22 18.98 -10.95
N ASP A 7 8.15 18.76 -12.26
CA ASP A 7 7.19 19.42 -13.12
C ASP A 7 5.75 19.03 -12.75
N THR A 8 4.84 20.01 -12.75
CA THR A 8 3.44 19.81 -12.36
C THR A 8 2.51 19.69 -13.57
N PRO A 9 1.50 18.80 -13.54
CA PRO A 9 1.06 18.02 -12.37
C PRO A 9 1.85 16.72 -12.16
N ALA A 10 2.22 16.47 -10.91
CA ALA A 10 2.85 15.21 -10.48
C ALA A 10 2.05 14.58 -9.34
N LEU A 11 1.68 13.31 -9.51
CA LEU A 11 1.15 12.49 -8.42
C LEU A 11 2.33 11.96 -7.60
N THR A 12 2.35 12.27 -6.32
CA THR A 12 3.37 11.81 -5.39
C THR A 12 2.72 11.04 -4.24
N ILE A 13 3.47 10.09 -3.68
CA ILE A 13 3.06 9.29 -2.53
C ILE A 13 4.19 9.41 -1.50
N ASP A 14 3.83 9.69 -0.25
CA ASP A 14 4.74 9.60 0.88
C ASP A 14 4.95 8.11 1.23
N LEU A 15 6.18 7.64 1.07
CA LEU A 15 6.52 6.23 1.23
C LEU A 15 6.44 5.77 2.69
N ASP A 16 6.86 6.61 3.63
CA ASP A 16 6.82 6.28 5.07
C ASP A 16 5.37 6.10 5.53
N ILE A 17 4.47 6.96 5.04
CA ILE A 17 3.03 6.84 5.29
C ILE A 17 2.44 5.61 4.60
N LEU A 18 2.81 5.33 3.36
CA LEU A 18 2.34 4.15 2.64
C LEU A 18 2.72 2.85 3.37
N GLU A 19 3.98 2.71 3.74
CA GLU A 19 4.51 1.54 4.44
C GLU A 19 3.88 1.38 5.82
N LYS A 20 3.71 2.47 6.56
CA LYS A 20 2.97 2.49 7.83
C LYS A 20 1.55 1.97 7.65
N ASN A 21 0.81 2.48 6.67
CA ASN A 21 -0.59 2.11 6.44
C ASN A 21 -0.73 0.63 6.02
N ILE A 22 0.19 0.12 5.20
CA ILE A 22 0.22 -1.30 4.81
C ILE A 22 0.40 -2.17 6.05
N ARG A 23 1.39 -1.85 6.91
CA ARG A 23 1.67 -2.59 8.14
C ARG A 23 0.49 -2.56 9.10
N GLU A 24 -0.03 -1.37 9.42
CA GLU A 24 -1.13 -1.23 10.38
C GLU A 24 -2.39 -1.96 9.92
N THR A 25 -2.71 -1.91 8.63
CA THR A 25 -3.89 -2.62 8.09
C THR A 25 -3.74 -4.14 8.25
N GLN A 26 -2.55 -4.68 7.99
CA GLN A 26 -2.27 -6.10 8.17
C GLN A 26 -2.31 -6.49 9.65
N GLU A 27 -1.64 -5.73 10.52
CA GLU A 27 -1.61 -5.98 11.97
C GLU A 27 -3.02 -5.99 12.57
N GLU A 28 -3.91 -5.08 12.16
CA GLU A 28 -5.30 -5.10 12.61
C GLU A 28 -6.03 -6.38 12.16
N CYS A 29 -5.85 -6.83 10.93
CA CYS A 29 -6.46 -8.08 10.45
C CYS A 29 -5.93 -9.31 11.20
N ASP A 30 -4.62 -9.33 11.48
CA ASP A 30 -3.98 -10.38 12.27
C ASP A 30 -4.52 -10.41 13.70
N ARG A 31 -4.71 -9.23 14.34
CA ARG A 31 -5.31 -9.10 15.68
C ARG A 31 -6.71 -9.70 15.75
N PHE A 32 -7.50 -9.58 14.69
CA PHE A 32 -8.84 -10.16 14.60
C PHE A 32 -8.87 -11.58 13.99
N ASN A 33 -7.72 -12.13 13.62
CA ASN A 33 -7.59 -13.43 12.95
C ASN A 33 -8.45 -13.55 11.69
N ILE A 34 -8.49 -12.47 10.87
CA ILE A 34 -9.20 -12.44 9.59
C ILE A 34 -8.22 -12.37 8.42
N PRO A 35 -8.45 -13.13 7.33
CA PRO A 35 -7.59 -13.06 6.16
C PRO A 35 -7.80 -11.75 5.39
N LEU A 36 -6.71 -11.02 5.17
CA LEU A 36 -6.71 -9.78 4.41
C LEU A 36 -6.48 -10.04 2.91
N ARG A 37 -7.38 -9.54 2.05
CA ARG A 37 -7.20 -9.49 0.59
C ARG A 37 -7.44 -8.07 0.10
N ILE A 38 -6.37 -7.34 -0.25
CA ILE A 38 -6.45 -5.90 -0.55
C ILE A 38 -7.01 -5.64 -1.96
N HIS A 39 -7.82 -4.60 -2.09
CA HIS A 39 -8.34 -4.14 -3.37
C HIS A 39 -7.38 -3.15 -4.05
N THR A 40 -6.97 -3.46 -5.28
CA THR A 40 -5.96 -2.68 -6.02
C THR A 40 -6.53 -1.47 -6.77
N LYS A 41 -7.86 -1.28 -6.80
CA LYS A 41 -8.50 -0.20 -7.58
C LYS A 41 -7.98 1.20 -7.24
N THR A 42 -7.50 1.38 -6.01
CA THR A 42 -7.03 2.66 -5.50
C THR A 42 -5.71 3.08 -6.13
N HIS A 43 -4.74 2.17 -6.23
CA HIS A 43 -3.40 2.49 -6.74
C HIS A 43 -3.15 1.93 -8.14
N LYS A 44 -3.67 0.74 -8.47
CA LYS A 44 -3.44 0.03 -9.72
C LYS A 44 -1.95 -0.14 -10.08
N ILE A 45 -1.09 -0.14 -9.07
CA ILE A 45 0.36 -0.28 -9.17
C ILE A 45 0.76 -1.66 -8.62
N PRO A 46 1.34 -2.56 -9.44
CA PRO A 46 1.77 -3.89 -9.00
C PRO A 46 2.77 -3.92 -7.85
N GLU A 47 3.68 -2.94 -7.79
CA GLU A 47 4.71 -2.84 -6.74
C GLU A 47 4.06 -2.66 -5.36
N ILE A 48 3.03 -1.82 -5.25
CA ILE A 48 2.28 -1.63 -4.00
C ILE A 48 1.52 -2.92 -3.62
N SER A 49 0.96 -3.63 -4.62
CA SER A 49 0.33 -4.93 -4.38
C SER A 49 1.32 -5.95 -3.81
N LYS A 50 2.57 -5.97 -4.30
CA LYS A 50 3.62 -6.85 -3.77
C LYS A 50 3.95 -6.51 -2.32
N MET A 51 4.12 -5.23 -2.00
CA MET A 51 4.37 -4.79 -0.62
C MET A 51 3.26 -5.25 0.34
N GLN A 52 1.99 -5.19 -0.09
CA GLN A 52 0.85 -5.66 0.71
C GLN A 52 0.87 -7.17 0.92
N VAL A 53 1.22 -7.95 -0.11
CA VAL A 53 1.35 -9.41 0.00
C VAL A 53 2.54 -9.79 0.88
N GLU A 54 3.68 -9.11 0.74
CA GLU A 54 4.86 -9.29 1.58
C GLU A 54 4.59 -8.95 3.05
N ALA A 55 3.72 -7.98 3.32
CA ALA A 55 3.29 -7.66 4.69
C ALA A 55 2.44 -8.77 5.32
N GLY A 56 1.74 -9.59 4.53
CA GLY A 56 0.94 -10.72 5.04
C GLY A 56 -0.40 -10.93 4.33
N ALA A 57 -0.78 -10.07 3.39
CA ALA A 57 -2.06 -10.22 2.70
C ALA A 57 -2.07 -11.52 1.90
N ILE A 58 -3.19 -12.27 1.95
CA ILE A 58 -3.34 -13.57 1.28
C ILE A 58 -3.61 -13.44 -0.24
N GLY A 59 -3.39 -12.25 -0.79
CA GLY A 59 -3.58 -11.90 -2.19
C GLY A 59 -4.27 -10.56 -2.38
N ILE A 60 -4.75 -10.34 -3.60
CA ILE A 60 -5.38 -9.08 -4.01
C ILE A 60 -6.73 -9.32 -4.70
N VAL A 61 -7.57 -8.28 -4.73
CA VAL A 61 -8.77 -8.17 -5.59
C VAL A 61 -8.65 -6.94 -6.50
N CYS A 62 -9.34 -6.98 -7.64
CA CYS A 62 -9.26 -5.96 -8.70
C CYS A 62 -10.55 -5.16 -8.82
#